data_AF-A0A8H5T5H2-F1
#
_entry.id   AF-A0A8H5T5H2-F1
#
_cell.length_a   1.000
_cell.length_b   1.000
_cell.length_c   1.000
_cell.angle_alpha   90.00
_cell.angle_beta   90.00
_cell.angle_gamma   90.00
#
_symmetry.space_group_name_H-M   'P 1'
#
loop_
_entity.id
_entity.type
_entity.pdbx_description
1 polymer ?
#
loop_
_entity_poly.entity_id
_entity_poly.type
_entity_poly.pdbx_seq_one_letter_code
_entity_poly.pdbx_strand_id
1 'polypeptide(L)'
;MNSHFSNQTQRKFCRLPTEILLGILKKTRKFSDKVKLVSTCRKLYYVLILEAGKKFQWLPMIQAAEDRNCRTLARCIEAGAPIDYRSPLYHSRPLVVAIRLSRPLTVKWLLDHGANPNGTSDDDGTSEAPCPLAQAVEYAVRPGILRSHIPRRWKRKGIKIPSYERHQRTSREIIKALRQAGADEQPLGDTERLHLDSIEGGTPCCSQHKPRLWYQRRRGHWPWLLHTSV
;
A
#
# COMPACT_ATOMS: atom_id res chain seq x y z
N MET A 1 12.37 -4.39 39.01
CA MET A 1 13.33 -3.28 38.77
C MET A 1 14.01 -3.51 37.43
N ASN A 2 13.56 -2.91 36.32
CA ASN A 2 14.29 -2.98 35.02
C ASN A 2 13.83 -1.92 33.98
N SER A 3 13.22 -0.81 34.42
CA SER A 3 12.71 0.25 33.53
C SER A 3 13.67 1.43 33.32
N HIS A 4 14.74 1.55 34.11
CA HIS A 4 15.66 2.70 34.04
C HIS A 4 16.79 2.55 33.00
N PHE A 5 17.20 1.33 32.66
CA PHE A 5 18.36 1.10 31.76
C PHE A 5 18.05 1.39 30.28
N SER A 6 16.79 1.26 29.85
CA SER A 6 16.40 1.45 28.44
C SER A 6 16.32 2.93 28.04
N ASN A 7 15.97 3.83 28.98
CA ASN A 7 15.80 5.26 28.70
C ASN A 7 17.11 6.04 28.66
N GLN A 8 18.13 5.63 29.41
CA GLN A 8 19.44 6.31 29.42
C GLN A 8 20.25 6.05 28.13
N THR A 9 20.16 4.84 27.58
CA THR A 9 20.91 4.44 26.39
C THR A 9 20.32 5.06 25.11
N GLN A 10 18.99 5.18 25.03
CA GLN A 10 18.32 5.93 23.95
C GLN A 10 18.76 7.39 23.90
N ARG A 11 18.97 8.04 25.05
CA ARG A 11 19.43 9.44 25.13
C ARG A 11 20.86 9.65 24.61
N LYS A 12 21.74 8.64 24.67
CA LYS A 12 23.14 8.75 24.20
C LYS A 12 23.26 8.62 22.69
N PHE A 13 22.52 7.70 22.09
CA PHE A 13 22.60 7.43 20.64
C PHE A 13 22.09 8.59 19.77
N CYS A 14 21.00 9.25 20.17
CA CYS A 14 20.43 10.37 19.41
C CYS A 14 21.29 11.66 19.48
N ARG A 15 22.28 11.71 20.39
CA ARG A 15 23.20 12.85 20.52
C ARG A 15 24.41 12.75 19.59
N LEU A 16 24.65 11.59 18.99
CA LEU A 16 25.78 11.40 18.08
C LEU A 16 25.62 12.25 16.81
N PRO A 17 26.74 12.74 16.23
CA PRO A 17 26.77 13.36 14.92
C PRO A 17 26.19 12.46 13.83
N THR A 18 25.57 13.08 12.82
CA THR A 18 24.86 12.40 11.74
C THR A 18 25.78 11.41 11.00
N GLU A 19 27.05 11.78 10.79
CA GLU A 19 28.05 10.97 10.09
C GLU A 19 28.33 9.65 10.80
N ILE A 20 28.43 9.68 12.14
CA ILE A 20 28.68 8.48 12.96
C ILE A 20 27.47 7.55 12.92
N LEU A 21 26.27 8.13 13.02
CA LEU A 21 25.02 7.37 12.91
C LEU A 21 24.92 6.65 11.56
N LEU A 22 25.33 7.32 10.48
CA LEU A 22 25.40 6.74 9.14
C LEU A 22 26.47 5.66 9.01
N GLY A 23 27.62 5.82 9.66
CA GLY A 23 28.66 4.81 9.74
C GLY A 23 28.17 3.51 10.37
N ILE A 24 27.45 3.60 11.48
CA ILE A 24 26.84 2.44 12.19
C ILE A 24 25.82 1.73 11.27
N LEU A 25 24.98 2.51 10.60
CA LEU A 25 23.98 1.99 9.66
C LEU A 25 24.60 1.33 8.42
N LYS A 26 25.72 1.84 7.93
CA LYS A 26 26.48 1.25 6.81
C LYS A 26 27.04 -0.13 7.18
N LYS A 27 27.48 -0.30 8.43
CA LYS A 27 28.03 -1.57 8.94
C LYS A 27 26.97 -2.60 9.30
N THR A 28 25.71 -2.19 9.49
CA THR A 28 24.62 -3.15 9.74
C THR A 28 24.28 -3.88 8.44
N ARG A 29 24.49 -5.20 8.36
CA ARG A 29 24.27 -5.96 7.11
C ARG A 29 22.78 -6.23 6.83
N LYS A 30 21.98 -6.61 7.83
CA LYS A 30 20.59 -7.04 7.62
C LYS A 30 19.63 -5.85 7.61
N PHE A 31 18.71 -5.85 6.65
CA PHE A 31 17.66 -4.84 6.54
C PHE A 31 16.74 -4.81 7.78
N SER A 32 16.43 -5.97 8.35
CA SER A 32 15.63 -6.07 9.58
C SER A 32 16.25 -5.33 10.75
N ASP A 33 17.59 -5.33 10.84
CA ASP A 33 18.32 -4.79 11.98
C ASP A 33 18.44 -3.27 11.86
N LYS A 34 18.59 -2.77 10.63
CA LYS A 34 18.44 -1.33 10.33
C LYS A 34 17.06 -0.83 10.74
N VAL A 35 15.99 -1.53 10.36
CA VAL A 35 14.61 -1.14 10.71
C VAL A 35 14.41 -1.11 12.24
N LYS A 36 14.92 -2.11 12.96
CA LYS A 36 14.87 -2.15 14.43
C LYS A 36 15.63 -0.98 15.04
N LEU A 37 16.88 -0.75 14.62
CA LEU A 37 17.73 0.34 15.13
C LEU A 37 17.06 1.71 14.92
N VAL A 38 16.47 1.91 13.75
CA VAL A 38 15.88 3.18 13.34
C VAL A 38 14.54 3.44 14.04
N SER A 39 13.83 2.38 14.42
CA SER A 39 12.62 2.48 15.24
C SER A 39 12.88 2.87 16.70
N THR A 40 14.15 2.88 17.16
CA THR A 40 14.49 3.21 18.55
C THR A 40 14.51 4.71 18.86
N CYS A 41 14.75 5.57 17.85
CA CYS A 41 14.88 7.01 18.05
C CYS A 41 14.34 7.81 16.88
N ARG A 42 13.57 8.87 17.17
CA ARG A 42 12.98 9.77 16.15
C ARG A 42 14.04 10.47 15.27
N LYS A 43 15.22 10.79 15.81
CA LYS A 43 16.33 11.38 15.06
C LYS A 43 17.00 10.36 14.13
N LEU A 44 17.20 9.12 14.58
CA LEU A 44 17.66 8.02 13.72
C LEU A 44 16.66 7.73 12.60
N TYR A 45 15.37 7.76 12.92
CA TYR A 45 14.29 7.69 11.95
C TYR A 45 14.39 8.76 10.86
N TYR A 46 14.70 9.99 11.24
CA TYR A 46 14.87 11.12 10.32
C TYR A 46 16.14 11.00 9.46
N VAL A 47 17.30 10.75 10.08
CA VAL A 47 18.59 10.58 9.39
C VAL A 47 18.55 9.41 8.41
N LEU A 48 17.84 8.33 8.74
CA LEU A 48 17.68 7.20 7.85
C LEU A 48 16.71 7.49 6.69
N ILE A 49 15.66 8.30 6.85
CA ILE A 49 14.80 8.66 5.70
C ILE A 49 15.62 9.40 4.64
N LEU A 50 16.52 10.31 5.06
CA LEU A 50 17.40 11.04 4.14
C LEU A 50 18.43 10.11 3.45
N GLU A 51 19.05 9.20 4.19
CA GLU A 51 20.16 8.38 3.66
C GLU A 51 19.76 6.99 3.16
N ALA A 52 18.83 6.30 3.83
CA ALA A 52 18.22 5.08 3.29
C ALA A 52 17.20 5.38 2.19
N GLY A 53 16.58 6.56 2.18
CA GLY A 53 15.80 7.00 1.03
C GLY A 53 16.65 7.01 -0.24
N LYS A 54 17.84 7.61 -0.20
CA LYS A 54 18.75 7.58 -1.36
C LYS A 54 19.40 6.21 -1.60
N LYS A 55 19.85 5.50 -0.56
CA LYS A 55 20.58 4.21 -0.71
C LYS A 55 19.70 2.97 -0.91
N PHE A 56 18.49 2.95 -0.38
CA PHE A 56 17.51 1.86 -0.56
C PHE A 56 16.39 2.26 -1.51
N GLN A 57 16.63 3.29 -2.33
CA GLN A 57 15.69 3.79 -3.31
C GLN A 57 14.28 3.93 -2.68
N TRP A 58 14.12 4.86 -1.73
CA TRP A 58 12.85 5.29 -1.14
C TRP A 58 11.91 4.19 -0.62
N LEU A 59 12.43 3.00 -0.30
CA LEU A 59 11.66 1.90 0.29
C LEU A 59 10.82 2.28 1.52
N PRO A 60 11.29 3.17 2.42
CA PRO A 60 10.47 3.65 3.53
C PRO A 60 9.15 4.30 3.09
N MET A 61 9.12 4.90 1.90
CA MET A 61 7.92 5.52 1.33
C MET A 61 6.87 4.47 0.95
N ILE A 62 7.27 3.37 0.29
CA ILE A 62 6.37 2.24 -0.02
C ILE A 62 5.78 1.68 1.27
N GLN A 63 6.63 1.42 2.27
CA GLN A 63 6.16 0.88 3.54
C GLN A 63 5.23 1.86 4.29
N ALA A 64 5.48 3.16 4.19
CA ALA A 64 4.61 4.18 4.76
C ALA A 64 3.23 4.18 4.11
N ALA A 65 3.15 3.95 2.79
CA ALA A 65 1.89 3.76 2.09
C ALA A 65 1.13 2.53 2.62
N GLU A 66 1.83 1.40 2.84
CA GLU A 66 1.23 0.19 3.43
C GLU A 66 0.67 0.41 4.84
N ASP A 67 1.44 1.12 5.68
CA ASP A 67 1.19 1.33 7.10
C ASP A 67 0.20 2.48 7.39
N ARG A 68 -0.28 3.21 6.37
CA ARG A 68 -1.09 4.45 6.49
C ARG A 68 -0.38 5.57 7.23
N ASN A 69 0.92 5.67 7.03
CA ASN A 69 1.77 6.59 7.74
C ASN A 69 2.11 7.81 6.87
N CYS A 70 1.13 8.70 6.67
CA CYS A 70 1.31 9.92 5.88
C CYS A 70 2.40 10.84 6.44
N ARG A 71 2.67 10.79 7.75
CA ARG A 71 3.79 11.53 8.37
C ARG A 71 5.15 11.06 7.85
N THR A 72 5.30 9.76 7.59
CA THR A 72 6.52 9.23 6.99
C THR A 72 6.58 9.51 5.50
N LEU A 73 5.44 9.47 4.80
CA LEU A 73 5.38 9.89 3.39
C LEU A 73 5.84 11.35 3.25
N ALA A 74 5.27 12.27 4.03
CA ALA A 74 5.66 13.68 4.06
C ALA A 74 7.17 13.85 4.24
N ARG A 75 7.74 13.16 5.25
CA ARG A 75 9.18 13.20 5.50
C ARG A 75 10.04 12.64 4.36
N CYS A 76 9.54 11.65 3.62
CA CYS A 76 10.27 11.13 2.46
C CYS A 76 10.28 12.18 1.34
N ILE A 77 9.17 12.87 1.11
CA ILE A 77 9.08 13.96 0.11
C ILE A 77 9.96 15.14 0.53
N GLU A 78 9.91 15.58 1.79
CA GLU A 78 10.81 16.61 2.35
C GLU A 78 12.29 16.25 2.17
N ALA A 79 12.62 14.95 2.20
CA ALA A 79 13.95 14.42 1.96
C ALA A 79 14.34 14.32 0.47
N GLY A 80 13.43 14.68 -0.45
CA GLY A 80 13.64 14.65 -1.90
C GLY A 80 13.21 13.36 -2.59
N ALA A 81 12.38 12.52 -1.95
CA ALA A 81 11.79 11.36 -2.62
C ALA A 81 10.78 11.81 -3.70
N PRO A 82 10.85 11.25 -4.92
CA PRO A 82 9.81 11.50 -5.91
C PRO A 82 8.49 10.85 -5.46
N ILE A 83 7.38 11.58 -5.60
CA ILE A 83 6.04 11.10 -5.20
C ILE A 83 5.64 9.80 -5.94
N ASP A 84 6.01 9.72 -7.23
CA ASP A 84 5.74 8.60 -8.12
C ASP A 84 6.89 7.60 -8.21
N TYR A 85 7.75 7.59 -7.20
CA TYR A 85 8.86 6.65 -7.14
C TYR A 85 8.43 5.19 -7.36
N ARG A 86 9.08 4.49 -8.30
CA ARG A 86 8.85 3.06 -8.56
C ARG A 86 9.88 2.22 -7.82
N SER A 87 9.41 1.37 -6.91
CA SER A 87 10.30 0.49 -6.16
C SER A 87 10.84 -0.66 -7.02
N PRO A 88 12.17 -0.91 -7.10
CA PRO A 88 12.70 -2.06 -7.81
C PRO A 88 12.47 -3.37 -7.04
N LEU A 89 12.17 -3.29 -5.74
CA LEU A 89 11.94 -4.46 -4.90
C LEU A 89 10.47 -4.91 -4.95
N TYR A 90 9.55 -3.97 -5.13
CA TYR A 90 8.11 -4.23 -5.14
C TYR A 90 7.47 -4.05 -6.52
N HIS A 91 8.23 -3.55 -7.50
CA HIS A 91 7.76 -3.16 -8.83
C HIS A 91 6.42 -2.39 -8.73
N SER A 92 6.37 -1.40 -7.83
CA SER A 92 5.13 -0.69 -7.51
C SER A 92 5.43 0.72 -6.99
N ARG A 93 4.48 1.62 -7.26
CA ARG A 93 4.46 3.00 -6.78
C ARG A 93 3.70 3.11 -5.45
N PRO A 94 3.95 4.14 -4.62
CA PRO A 94 3.23 4.36 -3.37
C PRO A 94 1.70 4.37 -3.54
N LEU A 95 1.20 5.00 -4.60
CA LEU A 95 -0.24 5.08 -4.90
C LEU A 95 -0.86 3.70 -5.14
N VAL A 96 -0.26 2.91 -6.02
CA VAL A 96 -0.65 1.53 -6.34
C VAL A 96 -0.68 0.65 -5.08
N VAL A 97 0.33 0.78 -4.20
CA VAL A 97 0.37 0.02 -2.93
C VAL A 97 -0.75 0.44 -1.98
N ALA A 98 -1.06 1.74 -1.89
CA ALA A 98 -2.15 2.24 -1.07
C ALA A 98 -3.53 1.76 -1.57
N ILE A 99 -3.73 1.72 -2.90
CA ILE A 99 -4.94 1.18 -3.55
C ILE A 99 -5.08 -0.32 -3.22
N ARG A 100 -4.02 -1.10 -3.46
CA ARG A 100 -3.97 -2.55 -3.22
C ARG A 100 -4.31 -2.96 -1.80
N LEU A 101 -3.95 -2.13 -0.82
CA LEU A 101 -4.20 -2.37 0.60
C LEU A 101 -5.44 -1.65 1.14
N SER A 102 -6.26 -1.08 0.26
CA SER A 102 -7.48 -0.34 0.57
C SER A 102 -7.26 0.75 1.62
N ARG A 103 -6.37 1.71 1.31
CA ARG A 103 -5.95 2.81 2.19
C ARG A 103 -6.46 4.17 1.68
N PRO A 104 -7.75 4.49 1.84
CA PRO A 104 -8.35 5.68 1.21
C PRO A 104 -7.70 7.01 1.64
N LEU A 105 -7.41 7.17 2.94
CA LEU A 105 -6.73 8.38 3.42
C LEU A 105 -5.31 8.53 2.87
N THR A 106 -4.59 7.42 2.69
CA THR A 106 -3.26 7.44 2.09
C THR A 106 -3.34 7.74 0.60
N VAL A 107 -4.32 7.17 -0.12
CA VAL A 107 -4.57 7.44 -1.54
C VAL A 107 -4.85 8.92 -1.74
N LYS A 108 -5.81 9.49 -0.99
CA LYS A 108 -6.11 10.93 -1.04
C LYS A 108 -4.87 11.77 -0.79
N TRP A 109 -4.14 11.47 0.28
CA TRP A 109 -2.91 12.19 0.62
C TRP A 109 -1.88 12.15 -0.53
N LEU A 110 -1.67 11.00 -1.17
CA LEU A 110 -0.73 10.86 -2.29
C LEU A 110 -1.18 11.69 -3.49
N LEU A 111 -2.47 11.65 -3.84
CA LEU A 111 -3.05 12.42 -4.94
C LEU A 111 -2.97 13.93 -4.66
N ASP A 112 -3.29 14.37 -3.45
CA ASP A 112 -3.20 15.78 -3.01
C ASP A 112 -1.76 16.32 -3.08
N HIS A 113 -0.75 15.43 -3.03
CA HIS A 113 0.67 15.76 -3.14
C HIS A 113 1.24 15.48 -4.55
N GLY A 114 0.37 15.35 -5.55
CA GLY A 114 0.75 15.28 -6.97
C GLY A 114 1.16 13.89 -7.47
N ALA A 115 0.78 12.81 -6.78
CA ALA A 115 0.95 11.46 -7.33
C ALA A 115 0.13 11.32 -8.62
N ASN A 116 0.74 10.80 -9.68
CA ASN A 116 0.06 10.58 -10.96
C ASN A 116 -1.05 9.52 -10.79
N PRO A 117 -2.34 9.87 -10.99
CA PRO A 117 -3.46 8.93 -10.86
C PRO A 117 -3.45 7.84 -11.95
N ASN A 118 -2.68 8.03 -13.01
CA ASN A 118 -2.56 7.12 -14.15
C ASN A 118 -1.24 6.33 -14.17
N GLY A 119 -0.37 6.54 -13.18
CA GLY A 119 0.93 5.88 -13.10
C GLY A 119 0.82 4.38 -12.85
N THR A 120 1.17 3.55 -13.82
CA THR A 120 1.10 2.10 -13.72
C THR A 120 2.30 1.54 -12.94
N SER A 121 2.24 0.25 -12.60
CA SER A 121 3.37 -0.45 -11.98
C SER A 121 4.49 -0.79 -12.96
N ASP A 122 4.21 -0.78 -14.27
CA ASP A 122 5.16 -1.09 -15.34
C ASP A 122 5.12 -0.03 -16.44
N ASP A 123 6.11 0.87 -16.43
CA ASP A 123 6.32 1.85 -17.52
C ASP A 123 7.33 1.36 -18.56
N ASP A 124 7.94 0.18 -18.36
CA ASP A 124 8.99 -0.38 -19.25
C ASP A 124 8.42 -0.96 -20.56
N GLY A 125 7.21 -0.55 -20.97
CA GLY A 125 6.57 -0.91 -22.24
C GLY A 125 6.26 -2.39 -22.46
N THR A 126 6.48 -3.24 -21.47
CA THR A 126 6.49 -4.71 -21.59
C THR A 126 5.28 -5.40 -20.97
N SER A 127 4.39 -4.67 -20.29
CA SER A 127 3.18 -5.25 -19.69
C SER A 127 2.02 -4.26 -19.66
N GLU A 128 0.81 -4.75 -19.97
CA GLU A 128 -0.50 -4.13 -19.73
C GLU A 128 -0.79 -4.03 -18.22
N ALA A 129 0.09 -3.39 -17.46
CA ALA A 129 -0.19 -3.17 -16.04
C ALA A 129 -1.45 -2.29 -15.93
N PRO A 130 -2.52 -2.78 -15.27
CA PRO A 130 -3.78 -2.06 -15.24
C PRO A 130 -3.58 -0.70 -14.58
N CYS A 131 -4.21 0.34 -15.15
CA CYS A 131 -4.14 1.68 -14.57
C CYS A 131 -4.65 1.65 -13.12
N PRO A 132 -4.22 2.61 -12.26
CA PRO A 132 -4.61 2.61 -10.85
C PRO A 132 -6.13 2.58 -10.63
N LEU A 133 -6.91 3.18 -11.54
CA LEU A 133 -8.37 3.14 -11.52
C LEU A 133 -8.92 1.74 -11.80
N ALA A 134 -8.45 1.06 -12.86
CA ALA A 134 -8.83 -0.32 -13.19
C ALA A 134 -8.54 -1.25 -12.00
N GLN A 135 -7.38 -1.08 -11.38
CA GLN A 135 -6.98 -1.87 -10.23
C GLN A 135 -7.85 -1.59 -8.99
N ALA A 136 -8.26 -0.34 -8.77
CA ALA A 136 -9.19 0.01 -7.70
C ALA A 136 -10.57 -0.64 -7.91
N VAL A 137 -11.08 -0.64 -9.14
CA VAL A 137 -12.33 -1.32 -9.52
C VAL A 137 -12.24 -2.82 -9.29
N GLU A 138 -11.18 -3.47 -9.79
CA GLU A 138 -10.94 -4.90 -9.61
C GLU A 138 -10.91 -5.29 -8.11
N TYR A 139 -10.25 -4.49 -7.27
CA TYR A 139 -10.19 -4.75 -5.84
C TYR A 139 -11.50 -4.46 -5.12
N ALA A 140 -12.30 -3.48 -5.57
CA ALA A 140 -13.59 -3.16 -4.99
C ALA A 140 -14.61 -4.30 -5.13
N VAL A 141 -14.53 -5.06 -6.22
CA VAL A 141 -15.41 -6.19 -6.52
C VAL A 141 -15.10 -7.42 -5.65
N ARG A 142 -13.85 -7.56 -5.17
CA ARG A 142 -13.40 -8.72 -4.39
C ARG A 142 -13.91 -8.70 -2.94
N PRO A 143 -14.06 -9.87 -2.28
CA PRO A 143 -14.53 -9.98 -0.89
C PRO A 143 -13.55 -9.45 0.17
N GLY A 144 -12.43 -8.84 -0.24
CA GLY A 144 -11.39 -8.31 0.63
C GLY A 144 -10.01 -8.32 -0.04
N ILE A 145 -8.99 -7.94 0.74
CA ILE A 145 -7.60 -7.93 0.29
C ILE A 145 -7.11 -9.37 0.07
N LEU A 146 -6.53 -9.65 -1.10
CA LEU A 146 -5.95 -10.96 -1.43
C LEU A 146 -4.89 -11.37 -0.41
N ARG A 147 -4.87 -12.66 -0.03
CA ARG A 147 -3.93 -13.18 0.96
C ARG A 147 -2.47 -13.02 0.54
N SER A 148 -2.19 -13.03 -0.76
CA SER A 148 -0.88 -12.75 -1.36
C SER A 148 -0.44 -11.28 -1.16
N HIS A 149 -1.39 -10.34 -1.14
CA HIS A 149 -1.11 -8.92 -0.98
C HIS A 149 -0.96 -8.48 0.48
N ILE A 150 -1.40 -9.30 1.44
CA ILE A 150 -1.26 -8.98 2.86
C ILE A 150 0.23 -9.01 3.24
N PRO A 151 0.83 -7.87 3.62
CA PRO A 151 2.25 -7.83 3.98
C PRO A 151 2.49 -8.77 5.16
N ARG A 152 3.56 -9.57 5.09
CA ARG A 152 3.95 -10.48 6.20
C ARG A 152 4.03 -9.77 7.55
N ARG A 153 4.33 -8.47 7.53
CA ARG A 153 4.41 -7.60 8.72
C ARG A 153 3.07 -7.38 9.42
N TRP A 154 1.93 -7.45 8.72
CA TRP A 154 0.61 -7.31 9.35
C TRP A 154 0.37 -8.40 10.39
N LYS A 155 0.80 -9.64 10.10
CA LYS A 155 0.75 -10.75 11.07
C LYS A 155 1.54 -10.42 12.34
N ARG A 156 2.75 -9.87 12.21
CA ARG A 156 3.58 -9.50 13.37
C ARG A 156 2.99 -8.34 14.19
N LYS A 157 2.34 -7.38 13.51
CA LYS A 157 1.71 -6.21 14.15
C LYS A 157 0.28 -6.50 14.66
N GLY A 158 -0.25 -7.71 14.47
CA GLY A 158 -1.64 -8.05 14.83
C GLY A 158 -2.69 -7.25 14.05
N ILE A 159 -2.34 -6.73 12.86
CA ILE A 159 -3.27 -5.93 12.05
C ILE A 159 -4.35 -6.86 11.49
N LYS A 160 -5.60 -6.63 11.88
CA LYS A 160 -6.75 -7.36 11.35
C LYS A 160 -7.03 -6.95 9.91
N ILE A 161 -7.36 -7.94 9.07
CA ILE A 161 -7.83 -7.72 7.70
C ILE A 161 -9.18 -6.99 7.79
N PRO A 162 -9.44 -5.95 6.97
CA PRO A 162 -10.73 -5.27 6.93
C PRO A 162 -11.88 -6.25 6.68
N SER A 163 -13.06 -5.99 7.26
CA SER A 163 -14.28 -6.71 6.89
C SER A 163 -14.65 -6.41 5.43
N TYR A 164 -15.45 -7.30 4.81
CA TYR A 164 -15.93 -7.11 3.44
C TYR A 164 -16.62 -5.76 3.24
N GLU A 165 -17.57 -5.42 4.11
CA GLU A 165 -18.29 -4.15 4.05
C GLU A 165 -17.36 -2.94 4.17
N ARG A 166 -16.39 -3.01 5.09
CA ARG A 166 -15.39 -1.95 5.26
C ARG A 166 -14.54 -1.81 4.00
N HIS A 167 -14.09 -2.92 3.43
CA HIS A 167 -13.29 -2.95 2.19
C HIS A 167 -14.05 -2.36 1.01
N GLN A 168 -15.34 -2.66 0.86
CA GLN A 168 -16.18 -2.05 -0.19
C GLN A 168 -16.32 -0.54 0.00
N ARG A 169 -16.62 -0.09 1.22
CA ARG A 169 -16.73 1.36 1.51
C ARG A 169 -15.43 2.09 1.22
N THR A 170 -14.30 1.56 1.68
CA THR A 170 -13.00 2.20 1.45
C THR A 170 -12.57 2.15 -0.01
N SER A 171 -12.95 1.12 -0.77
CA SER A 171 -12.67 1.06 -2.21
C SER A 171 -13.50 2.07 -3.01
N ARG A 172 -14.76 2.31 -2.64
CA ARG A 172 -15.58 3.41 -3.21
C ARG A 172 -14.93 4.77 -2.99
N GLU A 173 -14.42 5.02 -1.78
CA GLU A 173 -13.70 6.26 -1.46
C GLU A 173 -12.43 6.44 -2.30
N ILE A 174 -11.72 5.35 -2.60
CA ILE A 174 -10.51 5.35 -3.45
C ILE A 174 -10.87 5.68 -4.90
N ILE A 175 -11.89 5.01 -5.46
CA ILE A 175 -12.36 5.24 -6.82
C ILE A 175 -12.77 6.70 -6.99
N LYS A 176 -13.60 7.22 -6.07
CA LYS A 176 -14.01 8.63 -6.09
C LYS A 176 -12.81 9.59 -6.03
N ALA A 177 -11.82 9.30 -5.20
CA ALA A 177 -10.61 10.11 -5.10
C ALA A 177 -9.79 10.09 -6.41
N LEU A 178 -9.69 8.93 -7.07
CA LEU A 178 -8.99 8.81 -8.35
C LEU A 178 -9.70 9.58 -9.46
N ARG A 179 -11.04 9.49 -9.56
CA ARG A 179 -11.81 10.30 -10.53
C ARG A 179 -11.64 11.80 -10.29
N GLN A 180 -11.71 12.23 -9.02
CA GLN A 180 -11.49 13.63 -8.64
C GLN A 180 -10.08 14.13 -8.98
N ALA A 181 -9.09 13.25 -8.95
CA ALA A 181 -7.71 13.56 -9.33
C ALA A 181 -7.46 13.52 -10.85
N GLY A 182 -8.48 13.24 -11.68
CA GLY A 182 -8.36 13.17 -13.13
C GLY A 182 -7.79 11.84 -13.65
N ALA A 183 -8.10 10.73 -12.97
CA ALA A 183 -7.79 9.39 -13.50
C ALA A 183 -8.50 9.17 -14.85
N ASP A 184 -7.75 8.64 -15.82
CA ASP A 184 -8.24 8.35 -17.16
C ASP A 184 -9.06 7.05 -17.17
N GLU A 185 -10.26 7.14 -17.72
CA GLU A 185 -11.23 6.05 -17.86
C GLU A 185 -11.16 5.39 -19.24
N GLN A 186 -10.45 5.99 -20.21
CA GLN A 186 -10.30 5.43 -21.56
C GLN A 186 -9.64 4.05 -21.57
N PRO A 187 -8.59 3.76 -20.75
CA PRO A 187 -7.95 2.46 -20.71
C PRO A 187 -8.78 1.34 -20.05
N LEU A 188 -9.93 1.67 -19.46
CA LEU A 188 -10.82 0.67 -18.85
C LEU A 188 -11.53 -0.12 -19.94
N GLY A 189 -11.57 -1.44 -19.80
CA GLY A 189 -12.44 -2.31 -20.58
C GLY A 189 -13.91 -2.16 -20.18
N ASP A 190 -14.80 -2.70 -21.01
CA ASP A 190 -16.25 -2.57 -20.83
C ASP A 190 -16.72 -3.13 -19.47
N THR A 191 -16.08 -4.21 -19.00
CA THR A 191 -16.38 -4.82 -17.71
C THR A 191 -15.98 -3.93 -16.53
N GLU A 192 -14.81 -3.28 -16.58
CA GLU A 192 -14.41 -2.35 -15.53
C GLU A 192 -15.29 -1.10 -15.51
N ARG A 193 -15.70 -0.58 -16.68
CA ARG A 193 -16.63 0.56 -16.77
C ARG A 193 -17.99 0.27 -16.14
N LEU A 194 -18.59 -0.88 -16.46
CA LEU A 194 -19.86 -1.30 -15.84
C LEU A 194 -19.76 -1.42 -14.31
N HIS A 195 -18.64 -1.97 -13.83
CA HIS A 195 -18.39 -2.06 -12.40
C HIS A 195 -18.16 -0.68 -11.76
N LEU A 196 -17.44 0.22 -12.43
CA LEU A 196 -17.10 1.55 -11.95
C LEU A 196 -18.36 2.34 -11.56
N ASP A 197 -19.29 2.48 -12.51
CA ASP A 197 -20.53 3.24 -12.30
C ASP A 197 -21.41 2.61 -11.21
N SER A 198 -21.48 1.27 -11.19
CA SER A 198 -22.26 0.55 -10.19
C SER A 198 -21.66 0.69 -8.78
N ILE A 199 -20.33 0.61 -8.66
CA ILE A 199 -19.63 0.75 -7.38
C ILE A 199 -19.84 2.14 -6.82
N GLU A 200 -19.75 3.19 -7.64
CA GLU A 200 -19.98 4.57 -7.22
C GLU A 200 -21.44 4.85 -6.89
N GLY A 201 -22.38 4.36 -7.71
CA GLY A 201 -23.82 4.44 -7.48
C GLY A 201 -24.30 3.64 -6.27
N GLY A 202 -23.41 2.84 -5.67
CA GLY A 202 -23.72 2.02 -4.51
C GLY A 202 -24.55 0.78 -4.84
N THR A 203 -24.74 0.48 -6.12
CA THR A 203 -25.58 -0.61 -6.63
C THR A 203 -24.77 -1.91 -6.77
N PRO A 204 -25.45 -3.08 -6.79
CA PRO A 204 -24.79 -4.35 -7.07
C PRO A 204 -24.25 -4.37 -8.50
N CYS A 205 -22.95 -4.58 -8.66
CA CYS A 205 -22.27 -4.36 -9.93
C CYS A 205 -22.53 -5.42 -11.01
N CYS A 206 -22.90 -6.66 -10.65
CA CYS A 206 -23.48 -7.63 -11.59
C CYS A 206 -24.13 -8.82 -10.87
N SER A 207 -24.95 -9.59 -11.61
CA SER A 207 -25.60 -10.83 -11.15
C SER A 207 -24.64 -11.96 -10.78
N GLN A 208 -23.41 -11.93 -11.30
CA GLN A 208 -22.31 -12.85 -10.95
C GLN A 208 -21.64 -12.50 -9.61
N HIS A 209 -21.74 -11.24 -9.16
CA HIS A 209 -21.13 -10.74 -7.93
C HIS A 209 -22.13 -10.60 -6.77
N LYS A 210 -23.04 -11.57 -6.62
CA LYS A 210 -23.96 -11.62 -5.47
C LYS A 210 -23.17 -11.66 -4.16
N PRO A 211 -23.33 -10.69 -3.24
CA PRO A 211 -22.69 -10.71 -1.91
C PRO A 211 -23.00 -12.00 -1.12
N ARG A 212 -24.15 -12.61 -1.40
CA ARG A 212 -24.65 -13.85 -0.77
C ARG A 212 -23.82 -15.10 -1.08
N LEU A 213 -23.19 -15.20 -2.26
CA LEU A 213 -22.38 -16.38 -2.63
C LEU A 213 -21.07 -16.47 -1.83
N TRP A 214 -20.55 -15.33 -1.37
CA TRP A 214 -19.35 -15.28 -0.53
C TRP A 214 -19.62 -15.66 0.93
N TYR A 215 -20.87 -15.50 1.39
CA TYR A 215 -21.31 -15.89 2.74
C TYR A 215 -21.58 -17.41 2.83
N GLN A 216 -22.06 -18.04 1.74
CA GLN A 216 -22.36 -19.47 1.69
C GLN A 216 -21.11 -20.36 1.54
N ARG A 217 -20.05 -19.89 0.87
CA ARG A 217 -18.81 -20.66 0.64
C ARG A 217 -17.92 -20.94 1.88
N ARG A 218 -18.38 -20.61 3.10
CA ARG A 218 -17.72 -21.04 4.35
C ARG A 218 -18.37 -22.28 5.01
N ARG A 219 -19.42 -22.84 4.41
CA ARG A 219 -19.96 -24.15 4.81
C ARG A 219 -20.22 -24.97 3.55
N GLY A 220 -19.33 -25.92 3.26
CA GLY A 220 -19.58 -26.97 2.26
C GLY A 220 -18.69 -26.90 1.01
N HIS A 221 -17.90 -27.96 0.87
CA HIS A 221 -17.35 -28.60 -0.33
C HIS A 221 -17.26 -27.81 -1.65
N TRP A 222 -16.05 -27.85 -2.23
CA TRP A 222 -15.80 -27.58 -3.64
C TRP A 222 -16.43 -28.69 -4.50
N PRO A 223 -17.06 -28.34 -5.64
CA PRO A 223 -17.01 -29.23 -6.79
C PRO A 223 -16.32 -28.52 -7.95
N TRP A 224 -15.25 -29.16 -8.42
CA TRP A 224 -14.70 -28.99 -9.74
C TRP A 224 -15.69 -29.53 -10.78
N LEU A 225 -15.76 -28.84 -11.93
CA LEU A 225 -16.03 -29.36 -13.28
C LEU A 225 -17.07 -30.46 -13.45
N LEU A 226 -18.22 -30.13 -14.03
CA LEU A 226 -18.82 -30.94 -15.09
C LEU A 226 -19.42 -30.01 -16.15
N HIS A 227 -18.67 -29.85 -17.24
CA HIS A 227 -19.27 -29.58 -18.54
C HIS A 227 -19.96 -30.86 -18.99
N THR A 228 -21.29 -30.86 -19.05
CA THR A 228 -22.03 -31.77 -19.92
C THR A 228 -22.77 -30.89 -20.91
N SER A 229 -22.22 -30.77 -22.10
CA SER A 229 -22.97 -30.35 -23.29
C SER A 229 -23.66 -31.59 -23.86
N VAL A 230 -24.85 -31.34 -24.39
CA VAL A 230 -25.68 -32.24 -25.21
C VAL A 230 -24.88 -32.91 -26.31
#